data_AF-A0A7S0CI25-F1
#
_entry.id   AF-A0A7S0CI25-F1
#
_cell.length_a   1.000
_cell.length_b   1.000
_cell.length_c   1.000
_cell.angle_alpha   90.00
_cell.angle_beta   90.00
_cell.angle_gamma   90.00
#
_symmetry.space_group_name_H-M   'P 1'
#
loop_
_entity.id
_entity.type
_entity.pdbx_description
1 polymer ?
#
loop_
_entity_poly.entity_id
_entity_poly.type
_entity_poly.pdbx_seq_one_letter_code
_entity_poly.pdbx_strand_id
1 'polypeptide(L)'
;GTQPPLRKLYPPIEPYATGILEVGSGHSVYYEECGNPNGKPVIFIHGGPGGGCTEGNRCFFDPKLYRIILMDQRGSGRSKPTASLVDNEPNRAPFLPHATHHL
;
A
#
# COMPACT_ATOMS: atom_id res chain seq x y z
N GLY A 1 34.12 14.65 16.97
CA GLY A 1 33.18 15.20 15.98
C GLY A 1 31.77 15.01 16.48
N THR A 2 30.94 16.04 16.42
CA THR A 2 29.52 15.96 16.80
C THR A 2 28.79 15.11 15.77
N GLN A 3 28.01 14.12 16.23
CA GLN A 3 27.16 13.33 15.36
C GLN A 3 26.12 14.25 14.69
N PRO A 4 25.81 14.05 13.39
CA PRO A 4 24.74 14.79 12.76
C PRO A 4 23.42 14.52 13.50
N PRO A 5 22.52 15.52 13.55
CA PRO A 5 21.24 15.34 14.22
C PRO A 5 20.46 14.19 13.58
N LEU A 6 19.84 13.36 14.42
CA LEU A 6 18.96 12.28 13.96
C LEU A 6 17.84 12.88 13.12
N ARG A 7 17.62 12.33 11.92
CA ARG A 7 16.47 12.70 11.10
C ARG A 7 15.20 12.32 11.84
N LYS A 8 14.26 13.26 11.91
CA LYS A 8 12.91 13.06 12.44
C LYS A 8 11.94 12.86 11.29
N LEU A 9 10.79 12.26 11.58
CA LEU A 9 9.66 12.22 10.65
C LEU A 9 9.20 13.65 10.31
N TYR A 10 8.63 13.81 9.11
CA TYR A 10 7.98 15.05 8.72
C TYR A 10 6.69 15.28 9.53
N PRO A 11 6.18 16.53 9.62
CA PRO A 11 4.93 16.80 10.32
C PRO A 11 3.77 15.95 9.77
N PRO A 12 2.77 15.61 10.61
CA PRO A 12 1.55 14.93 10.16
C PRO A 12 0.88 15.67 9.01
N ILE A 13 0.37 14.89 8.05
CA ILE A 13 -0.37 15.36 6.88
C ILE A 13 -1.59 14.47 6.65
N GLU A 14 -2.61 15.02 6.01
CA GLU A 14 -3.78 14.28 5.55
C GLU A 14 -3.68 13.93 4.06
N PRO A 15 -4.35 12.85 3.62
CA PRO A 15 -4.44 12.54 2.20
C PRO A 15 -5.30 13.60 1.51
N TYR A 16 -4.86 14.03 0.33
CA TYR A 16 -5.68 14.87 -0.55
C TYR A 16 -6.61 14.04 -1.42
N ALA A 17 -6.34 12.74 -1.57
CA ALA A 17 -7.20 11.79 -2.28
C ALA A 17 -7.13 10.40 -1.65
N THR A 18 -8.23 9.66 -1.72
CA THR A 18 -8.30 8.25 -1.33
C THR A 18 -9.11 7.49 -2.36
N GLY A 19 -8.91 6.18 -2.46
CA GLY A 19 -9.64 5.37 -3.40
C GLY A 19 -9.58 3.88 -3.08
N ILE A 20 -10.43 3.14 -3.77
CA ILE A 20 -10.47 1.69 -3.79
C ILE A 20 -10.18 1.25 -5.22
N LEU A 21 -9.18 0.38 -5.39
CA LEU A 21 -8.83 -0.21 -6.67
C LEU A 21 -9.27 -1.68 -6.69
N GLU A 22 -10.16 -2.03 -7.61
CA GLU A 22 -10.50 -3.42 -7.89
C GLU A 22 -9.33 -4.12 -8.58
N VAL A 23 -8.80 -5.19 -7.97
CA VAL A 23 -7.59 -5.90 -8.45
C VAL A 23 -7.88 -7.32 -8.93
N GLY A 24 -9.16 -7.65 -9.11
CA GLY A 24 -9.63 -8.96 -9.54
C GLY A 24 -9.65 -10.00 -8.40
N SER A 25 -10.17 -11.19 -8.72
CA SER A 25 -10.33 -12.30 -7.74
C SER A 25 -11.15 -11.95 -6.49
N GLY A 26 -12.08 -11.00 -6.62
CA GLY A 26 -12.90 -10.53 -5.50
C GLY A 26 -12.14 -9.69 -4.46
N HIS A 27 -10.93 -9.21 -4.77
CA HIS A 27 -10.18 -8.29 -3.91
C HIS A 27 -10.25 -6.86 -4.41
N SER A 28 -10.35 -5.94 -3.45
CA SER A 28 -10.19 -4.51 -3.66
C SER A 28 -9.18 -3.94 -2.67
N VAL A 29 -8.25 -3.13 -3.18
CA VAL A 29 -7.18 -2.53 -2.37
C VAL A 29 -7.46 -1.07 -2.09
N TYR A 30 -7.32 -0.67 -0.84
CA TYR A 30 -7.37 0.73 -0.45
C TYR A 30 -6.05 1.42 -0.78
N TYR A 31 -6.13 2.64 -1.28
CA TYR A 31 -4.98 3.54 -1.40
C TYR A 31 -5.34 4.96 -0.98
N GLU A 32 -4.31 5.70 -0.55
CA GLU A 32 -4.39 7.13 -0.28
C GLU A 32 -3.19 7.86 -0.87
N GLU A 33 -3.41 9.13 -1.23
CA GLU A 33 -2.40 10.00 -1.81
C GLU A 33 -2.18 11.24 -0.94
N CYS A 34 -0.93 11.48 -0.57
CA CYS A 34 -0.50 12.55 0.33
C CYS A 34 0.63 13.38 -0.31
N GLY A 35 0.91 14.55 0.27
CA GLY A 35 2.02 15.40 -0.15
C GLY A 35 1.69 16.22 -1.41
N ASN A 36 2.66 16.35 -2.31
CA ASN A 36 2.57 17.18 -3.50
C ASN A 36 2.05 16.34 -4.69
N PRO A 37 0.85 16.62 -5.24
CA PRO A 37 0.32 15.88 -6.40
C PRO A 37 1.20 15.93 -7.65
N ASN A 38 2.06 16.94 -7.76
CA ASN A 38 3.04 17.11 -8.86
C ASN A 38 4.47 16.71 -8.45
N GLY A 39 4.64 16.17 -7.25
CA GLY A 39 5.93 15.72 -6.73
C GLY A 39 6.40 14.42 -7.36
N LYS A 40 7.62 14.00 -7.01
CA LYS A 40 8.15 12.70 -7.41
C LYS A 40 7.26 11.59 -6.83
N PRO A 41 6.77 10.63 -7.63
CA PRO A 41 5.91 9.57 -7.12
C PRO A 41 6.70 8.59 -6.25
N VAL A 42 6.12 8.18 -5.12
CA VAL A 42 6.64 7.13 -4.26
C VAL A 42 5.49 6.28 -3.71
N ILE A 43 5.69 4.96 -3.66
CA ILE A 43 4.75 4.02 -3.05
C ILE A 43 5.37 3.51 -1.75
N PHE A 44 4.62 3.62 -0.65
CA PHE A 44 4.98 3.01 0.63
C PHE A 44 4.44 1.58 0.69
N ILE A 45 5.30 0.62 1.00
CA ILE A 45 4.96 -0.80 1.20
C ILE A 45 5.06 -1.09 2.70
N HIS A 46 3.93 -1.36 3.35
CA HIS A 46 3.91 -1.70 4.78
C HIS A 46 4.56 -3.08 5.05
N GLY A 47 5.02 -3.28 6.27
CA GLY A 47 5.63 -4.53 6.75
C GLY A 47 4.62 -5.59 7.22
N GLY A 48 5.15 -6.75 7.61
CA GLY A 48 4.39 -8.00 7.80
C GLY A 48 3.68 -8.46 6.52
N PRO A 49 3.04 -9.63 6.49
CA PRO A 49 1.77 -9.75 5.80
C PRO A 49 0.64 -9.34 6.76
N GLY A 50 -0.34 -8.57 6.28
CA GLY A 50 -1.55 -8.24 7.08
C GLY A 50 -1.53 -6.92 7.86
N GLY A 51 -0.40 -6.21 7.95
CA GLY A 51 -0.28 -5.02 8.82
C GLY A 51 -1.15 -3.82 8.42
N GLY A 52 -1.10 -3.43 7.14
CA GLY A 52 -1.72 -2.20 6.65
C GLY A 52 -0.87 -0.95 6.92
N CYS A 53 -1.21 0.14 6.24
CA CYS A 53 -0.60 1.44 6.43
C CYS A 53 -1.21 2.18 7.64
N THR A 54 -0.39 2.95 8.35
CA THR A 54 -0.79 3.86 9.43
C THR A 54 -0.59 5.32 9.03
N GLU A 55 -1.26 6.24 9.73
CA GLU A 55 -1.11 7.69 9.51
C GLU A 55 0.36 8.15 9.62
N GLY A 56 1.14 7.54 10.52
CA GLY A 56 2.57 7.82 10.67
C GLY A 56 3.41 7.46 9.45
N ASN A 57 2.93 6.57 8.58
CA ASN A 57 3.64 6.21 7.35
C ASN A 57 3.67 7.35 6.32
N ARG A 58 2.75 8.33 6.41
CA ARG A 58 2.75 9.53 5.55
C ARG A 58 3.98 10.40 5.77
N CYS A 59 4.58 10.30 6.95
CA CYS A 59 5.60 11.22 7.44
C CYS A 59 7.06 10.82 7.09
N PHE A 60 7.26 9.73 6.32
CA PHE A 60 8.60 9.28 5.93
C PHE A 60 9.22 10.09 4.77
N PHE A 61 8.40 10.77 3.98
CA PHE A 61 8.84 11.48 2.78
C PHE A 61 8.55 12.98 2.91
N ASP A 62 9.36 13.81 2.26
CA ASP A 62 9.13 15.25 2.22
C ASP A 62 7.82 15.54 1.45
N PRO A 63 6.77 16.06 2.10
CA PRO A 63 5.47 16.27 1.46
C PRO A 63 5.51 17.37 0.40
N LYS A 64 6.54 18.21 0.36
CA LYS A 64 6.70 19.23 -0.69
C LYS A 64 7.30 18.65 -1.96
N LEU A 65 8.09 17.58 -1.83
CA LEU A 65 8.84 16.99 -2.96
C LEU A 65 8.17 15.75 -3.53
N TYR A 66 7.38 15.02 -2.73
CA TYR A 66 6.85 13.71 -3.11
C TYR A 66 5.32 13.71 -3.24
N ARG A 67 4.85 12.99 -4.27
CA ARG A 67 3.49 12.43 -4.35
C ARG A 67 3.54 11.07 -3.67
N ILE A 68 3.03 11.00 -2.45
CA ILE A 68 3.18 9.83 -1.59
C ILE A 68 1.93 8.97 -1.70
N ILE A 69 2.08 7.72 -2.14
CA ILE A 69 0.99 6.75 -2.27
C ILE A 69 1.15 5.69 -1.18
N LEU A 70 0.18 5.59 -0.28
CA LEU A 70 0.11 4.51 0.70
C LEU A 70 -0.96 3.53 0.22
N MET A 71 -0.65 2.24 0.24
CA MET A 71 -1.57 1.20 -0.22
C MET A 71 -1.63 0.07 0.81
N ASP A 72 -2.84 -0.33 1.17
CA ASP A 72 -3.06 -1.50 2.00
C ASP A 72 -3.07 -2.75 1.10
N GLN A 73 -2.16 -3.70 1.34
CA GLN A 73 -2.11 -4.95 0.56
C GLN A 73 -3.40 -5.76 0.73
N ARG A 74 -3.62 -6.76 -0.14
CA ARG A 74 -4.79 -7.66 -0.08
C ARG A 74 -5.01 -8.20 1.34
N GLY A 75 -6.27 -8.17 1.78
CA GLY A 75 -6.66 -8.62 3.12
C GLY A 75 -6.13 -7.79 4.31
N SER A 76 -5.36 -6.73 4.07
CA SER A 76 -4.73 -5.91 5.12
C SER A 76 -5.46 -4.57 5.31
N GLY A 77 -5.41 -4.02 6.52
CA GLY A 77 -5.93 -2.67 6.80
C GLY A 77 -7.35 -2.44 6.29
N ARG A 78 -7.49 -1.44 5.41
CA ARG A 78 -8.77 -1.00 4.82
C ARG A 78 -9.16 -1.77 3.56
N SER A 79 -8.27 -2.60 3.02
CA SER A 79 -8.52 -3.44 1.84
C SER A 79 -9.52 -4.55 2.15
N LYS A 80 -10.23 -4.99 1.10
CA LYS A 80 -11.32 -5.97 1.20
C LYS A 80 -11.11 -7.17 0.27
N PRO A 81 -11.60 -8.35 0.66
CA PRO A 81 -12.12 -8.70 2.00
C PRO A 81 -11.01 -8.78 3.05
N THR A 82 -11.29 -8.25 4.24
CA THR A 82 -10.31 -8.20 5.35
C THR A 82 -9.94 -9.62 5.80
N ALA A 83 -8.66 -9.86 6.08
CA ALA A 83 -8.09 -11.13 6.52
C ALA A 83 -8.31 -12.33 5.57
N SER A 84 -8.62 -12.08 4.29
CA SER A 84 -8.78 -13.16 3.31
C SER A 84 -7.45 -13.80 2.92
N LEU A 85 -7.46 -15.14 2.88
CA LEU A 85 -6.36 -15.96 2.37
C LEU A 85 -6.57 -16.37 0.89
N VAL A 86 -7.80 -16.22 0.37
CA VAL A 86 -8.09 -16.52 -1.04
C VAL A 86 -7.25 -15.61 -1.92
N ASP A 87 -6.50 -16.16 -2.87
CA ASP A 87 -5.69 -15.37 -3.81
C ASP A 87 -4.75 -14.36 -3.12
N ASN A 88 -4.22 -14.72 -1.94
CA ASN A 88 -3.32 -13.93 -1.10
C ASN A 88 -2.07 -14.72 -0.66
N GLU A 89 -1.60 -15.63 -1.51
CA GLU A 89 -0.46 -16.51 -1.23
C GLU A 89 0.83 -16.00 -1.90
N PRO A 90 1.98 -15.96 -1.20
CA PRO A 90 3.23 -15.44 -1.74
C PRO A 90 3.82 -16.30 -2.87
N ASN A 91 3.41 -17.57 -2.99
CA ASN A 91 3.98 -18.55 -3.92
C ASN A 91 3.04 -18.94 -5.07
N ARG A 92 2.08 -18.09 -5.42
CA ARG A 92 1.17 -18.40 -6.52
C ARG A 92 1.91 -18.39 -7.86
N ALA A 93 1.92 -19.52 -8.57
CA ALA A 93 2.26 -19.55 -9.99
C ALA A 93 1.24 -18.73 -10.79
N PRO A 94 1.64 -18.03 -11.88
CA PRO A 94 0.68 -17.32 -12.73
C PRO A 94 -0.39 -18.30 -13.22
N PHE A 95 -1.65 -17.88 -13.17
CA PHE A 95 -2.79 -18.64 -13.67
C PHE A 95 -2.52 -19.15 -15.09
N LEU A 96 -2.42 -20.46 -15.26
CA LEU A 96 -2.73 -21.11 -16.53
C LEU A 96 -4.26 -21.25 -16.60
N PRO A 97 -4.96 -20.62 -17.56
CA PRO A 97 -6.40 -20.80 -17.66
C PRO A 97 -6.73 -22.20 -18.19
N HIS A 98 -7.63 -22.88 -17.46
CA HIS A 98 -8.46 -24.02 -17.88
C HIS A 98 -7.82 -25.16 -18.67
N ALA A 99 -7.39 -26.21 -17.96
CA ALA A 99 -7.51 -27.57 -18.47
C ALA A 99 -8.78 -28.20 -17.86
N THR A 100 -9.90 -28.03 -18.58
CA THR A 100 -11.13 -28.78 -18.34
C THR A 100 -10.80 -30.28 -18.40
N HIS A 101 -10.80 -30.97 -17.26
CA HIS A 101 -10.88 -32.44 -17.27
C HIS A 101 -12.34 -32.82 -17.23
N HIS A 102 -12.92 -33.03 -18.41
CA HIS A 102 -13.99 -33.99 -18.57
C HIS A 102 -13.38 -35.38 -18.41
N LEU A 103 -13.71 -36.05 -17.31
CA LEU A 103 -13.88 -37.50 -17.24
C LEU A 103 -15.11 -37.77 -16.36
#